data_AF-A0A7S2AZH1-F1
#
_entry.id   AF-A0A7S2AZH1-F1
#
_cell.length_a   1.000
_cell.length_b   1.000
_cell.length_c   1.000
_cell.angle_alpha   90.00
_cell.angle_beta   90.00
_cell.angle_gamma   90.00
#
_symmetry.space_group_name_H-M   'P 1'
#
loop_
_entity.id
_entity.type
_entity.pdbx_description
1 polymer ?
#
loop_
_entity_poly.entity_id
_entity_poly.type
_entity_poly.pdbx_seq_one_letter_code
_entity_poly.pdbx_strand_id
1 'polypeptide(L)'
;AARRWAPPLSERGRLQAAALGKAIKQHADKLGLPGVTRIFTSPFVRCVETAVEVARQIELRNICVEPSLCESFCESFYRAWCVPGANGDWGGPEGLGVGTEVAVDKLKKEAR
;
A
#
# COMPACT_ATOMS: atom_id res chain seq x y z
N ALA A 1 -4.46 -4.32 -19.45
CA ALA A 1 -3.20 -4.36 -18.70
C ALA A 1 -3.50 -4.89 -17.30
N ALA A 2 -2.76 -5.90 -16.82
CA ALA A 2 -2.84 -6.32 -15.42
C ALA A 2 -2.62 -5.09 -14.52
N ARG A 3 -3.38 -4.94 -13.42
CA ARG A 3 -3.33 -3.78 -12.51
C ARG A 3 -1.96 -3.67 -11.84
N ARG A 4 -0.95 -3.13 -12.56
CA ARG A 4 0.45 -3.02 -12.11
C ARG A 4 0.58 -2.28 -10.78
N TRP A 5 -0.35 -1.38 -10.49
CA TRP A 5 -0.37 -0.53 -9.30
C TRP A 5 -1.20 -1.10 -8.14
N ALA A 6 -1.71 -2.33 -8.27
CA ALA A 6 -2.45 -3.02 -7.23
C ALA A 6 -1.83 -4.39 -6.90
N PRO A 7 -0.55 -4.45 -6.49
CA PRO A 7 0.05 -5.70 -6.06
C PRO A 7 -0.73 -6.31 -4.88
N PRO A 8 -0.83 -7.64 -4.81
CA PRO A 8 -1.35 -8.34 -3.64
C PRO A 8 -0.33 -8.32 -2.49
N LEU A 9 -0.76 -8.78 -1.32
CA LEU A 9 0.12 -9.07 -0.20
C LEU A 9 1.08 -10.21 -0.53
N SER A 10 2.31 -10.07 -0.07
CA SER A 10 3.23 -11.19 0.08
C SER A 10 2.73 -12.16 1.16
N GLU A 11 3.33 -13.36 1.22
CA GLU A 11 3.06 -14.30 2.31
C GLU A 11 3.32 -13.69 3.69
N ARG A 12 4.46 -13.01 3.84
CA ARG A 12 4.76 -12.27 5.07
C ARG A 12 3.74 -11.18 5.38
N GLY A 13 3.24 -10.48 4.35
CA GLY A 13 2.17 -9.50 4.50
C GLY A 13 0.88 -10.09 5.04
N ARG A 14 0.51 -11.31 4.59
CA ARG A 14 -0.66 -12.04 5.14
C ARG A 14 -0.46 -12.42 6.61
N LEU A 15 0.72 -12.90 6.99
CA LEU A 15 1.04 -13.20 8.40
C LEU A 15 0.95 -11.94 9.28
N GLN A 16 1.44 -10.80 8.78
CA GLN A 16 1.32 -9.51 9.47
C GLN A 16 -0.14 -9.08 9.63
N ALA A 17 -0.97 -9.23 8.59
CA ALA A 17 -2.39 -8.90 8.66
C ALA A 17 -3.14 -9.79 9.68
N ALA A 18 -2.83 -11.08 9.73
CA ALA A 18 -3.40 -11.98 10.73
C ALA A 18 -2.95 -11.62 12.16
N ALA A 19 -1.67 -11.30 12.35
CA ALA A 19 -1.15 -10.84 13.64
C ALA A 19 -1.81 -9.53 14.09
N LEU A 20 -2.03 -8.59 13.15
CA LEU A 20 -2.73 -7.33 13.40
C LEU A 20 -4.16 -7.57 13.91
N GLY A 21 -4.92 -8.45 13.27
CA GLY A 21 -6.30 -8.74 13.71
C GLY A 21 -6.35 -9.32 15.13
N LYS A 22 -5.44 -10.24 15.48
CA LYS A 22 -5.30 -10.76 16.85
C LYS A 22 -4.93 -9.67 17.85
N ALA A 23 -3.98 -8.81 17.48
CA ALA A 23 -3.52 -7.72 18.33
C ALA A 23 -4.62 -6.68 18.59
N ILE A 24 -5.44 -6.36 17.58
CA ILE A 24 -6.60 -5.46 17.72
C ILE A 24 -7.58 -5.99 18.76
N LYS A 25 -7.97 -7.27 18.67
CA LYS A 25 -8.87 -7.91 19.63
C LYS A 25 -8.32 -7.82 21.06
N GLN A 26 -7.07 -8.26 21.24
CA GLN A 26 -6.40 -8.23 22.54
C GLN A 26 -6.28 -6.80 23.12
N HIS A 27 -6.00 -5.80 22.28
CA HIS A 27 -5.93 -4.41 22.73
C HIS A 27 -7.29 -3.84 23.12
N ALA A 28 -8.34 -4.12 22.33
CA ALA A 28 -9.70 -3.70 22.68
C ALA A 28 -10.13 -4.29 24.02
N ASP A 29 -9.92 -5.60 24.22
CA ASP A 29 -10.22 -6.30 25.46
C ASP A 29 -9.46 -5.70 26.66
N LYS A 30 -8.15 -5.45 26.49
CA LYS A 30 -7.31 -4.85 27.54
C LYS A 30 -7.78 -3.44 27.95
N LEU A 31 -8.29 -2.67 26.99
CA LEU A 31 -8.78 -1.31 27.23
C LEU A 31 -10.25 -1.26 27.67
N GLY A 32 -10.94 -2.41 27.74
CA GLY A 32 -12.38 -2.46 28.01
C GLY A 32 -13.22 -1.78 26.91
N LEU A 33 -12.70 -1.69 25.69
CA LEU A 33 -13.39 -1.11 24.55
C LEU A 33 -14.30 -2.16 23.89
N PRO A 34 -15.43 -1.74 23.29
CA PRO A 34 -16.21 -2.66 22.47
C PRO A 34 -15.39 -3.16 21.29
N GLY A 35 -15.70 -4.38 20.83
CA GLY A 35 -15.09 -4.96 19.65
C GLY A 35 -15.30 -4.12 18.39
N VAL A 36 -14.37 -4.23 17.43
CA VAL A 36 -14.45 -3.52 16.16
C VAL A 36 -15.70 -3.95 15.38
N THR A 37 -16.56 -2.99 15.05
CA THR A 37 -17.84 -3.25 14.37
C THR A 37 -17.77 -3.04 12.85
N ARG A 38 -16.77 -2.31 12.36
CA ARG A 38 -16.59 -2.01 10.93
C ARG A 38 -15.11 -1.84 10.59
N ILE A 39 -14.75 -2.22 9.38
CA ILE A 39 -13.43 -1.95 8.78
C ILE A 39 -13.67 -1.17 7.49
N PHE A 40 -13.03 -0.01 7.36
CA PHE A 40 -12.97 0.75 6.12
C PHE A 40 -11.58 0.57 5.50
N THR A 41 -11.51 0.29 4.21
CA THR A 41 -10.24 0.02 3.52
C THR A 41 -10.17 0.70 2.16
N SER A 42 -8.96 1.03 1.74
CA SER A 42 -8.65 1.52 0.40
C SER A 42 -9.02 0.47 -0.66
N PRO A 43 -9.39 0.87 -1.90
CA PRO A 43 -9.73 -0.08 -2.97
C PRO A 43 -8.55 -0.86 -3.54
N PHE A 44 -7.30 -0.59 -3.12
CA PHE A 44 -6.14 -1.35 -3.59
C PHE A 44 -6.12 -2.78 -3.04
N VAL A 45 -5.74 -3.75 -3.88
CA VAL A 45 -5.78 -5.20 -3.57
C VAL A 45 -5.09 -5.52 -2.25
N ARG A 46 -3.86 -5.05 -2.02
CA ARG A 46 -3.13 -5.22 -0.75
C ARG A 46 -3.91 -4.72 0.49
N CYS A 47 -4.66 -3.64 0.36
CA CYS A 47 -5.44 -3.05 1.45
C CYS A 47 -6.70 -3.88 1.72
N VAL A 48 -7.37 -4.34 0.66
CA VAL A 48 -8.51 -5.25 0.75
C VAL A 48 -8.08 -6.59 1.37
N GLU A 49 -6.99 -7.19 0.91
CA GLU A 49 -6.49 -8.46 1.46
C GLU A 49 -6.09 -8.33 2.94
N THR A 50 -5.45 -7.22 3.33
CA THR A 50 -5.18 -6.94 4.75
C THR A 50 -6.47 -6.87 5.55
N ALA A 51 -7.45 -6.11 5.06
CA ALA A 51 -8.74 -5.93 5.74
C ALA A 51 -9.52 -7.24 5.87
N VAL A 52 -9.53 -8.08 4.83
CA VAL A 52 -10.16 -9.41 4.85
C VAL A 52 -9.50 -10.28 5.91
N GLU A 53 -8.17 -10.31 5.97
CA GLU A 53 -7.48 -11.15 6.93
C GLU A 53 -7.69 -10.67 8.36
N VAL A 54 -7.65 -9.35 8.61
CA VAL A 54 -8.01 -8.76 9.90
C VAL A 54 -9.45 -9.13 10.28
N ALA A 55 -10.41 -8.95 9.37
CA ALA A 55 -11.82 -9.26 9.59
C ALA A 55 -12.03 -10.71 10.04
N ARG A 56 -11.31 -11.68 9.45
CA ARG A 56 -11.36 -13.09 9.87
C ARG A 56 -10.95 -13.29 11.32
N GLN A 57 -9.89 -12.61 11.78
CA GLN A 57 -9.37 -12.78 13.14
C GLN A 57 -10.29 -12.17 14.21
N ILE A 58 -11.10 -11.18 13.83
CA ILE A 58 -12.07 -10.51 14.71
C ILE A 58 -13.53 -10.89 14.41
N GLU A 59 -13.73 -11.94 13.60
CA GLU A 59 -15.04 -12.51 13.25
C GLU A 59 -16.02 -11.52 12.59
N LEU A 60 -15.50 -10.51 11.91
CA LEU A 60 -16.31 -9.55 11.15
C LEU A 60 -16.64 -10.10 9.76
N ARG A 61 -17.92 -10.08 9.39
CA ARG A 61 -18.39 -10.65 8.11
C ARG A 61 -18.21 -9.73 6.91
N ASN A 62 -18.18 -8.42 7.14
CA ASN A 62 -18.23 -7.40 6.10
C ASN A 62 -17.11 -6.39 6.28
N ILE A 63 -16.58 -5.91 5.16
CA ILE A 63 -15.66 -4.76 5.08
C ILE A 63 -16.24 -3.70 4.15
N CYS A 64 -15.90 -2.44 4.38
CA CYS A 64 -16.32 -1.30 3.56
C CYS A 64 -15.12 -0.83 2.74
N VAL A 65 -15.23 -0.85 1.41
CA VAL A 65 -14.22 -0.26 0.52
C VAL A 65 -14.56 1.22 0.34
N GLU A 66 -13.64 2.10 0.75
CA GLU A 66 -13.80 3.56 0.71
C GLU A 66 -12.76 4.17 -0.25
N PRO A 67 -13.17 4.61 -1.45
CA PRO A 67 -12.26 5.22 -2.42
C PRO A 67 -11.51 6.46 -1.91
N SER A 68 -12.05 7.22 -0.96
CA SER A 68 -11.34 8.38 -0.41
C SER A 68 -10.10 8.01 0.42
N LEU A 69 -9.95 6.72 0.79
CA LEU A 69 -8.76 6.17 1.47
C LEU A 69 -7.69 5.67 0.48
N CYS A 70 -7.80 6.01 -0.81
CA CYS A 70 -6.74 5.74 -1.78
C CYS A 70 -5.42 6.39 -1.35
N GLU A 71 -4.33 5.68 -1.58
CA GLU A 71 -2.99 6.25 -1.49
C GLU A 71 -2.90 7.51 -2.37
N SER A 72 -2.41 8.60 -1.79
CA SER A 72 -2.09 9.82 -2.52
C SER A 72 -0.69 9.67 -3.09
N PHE A 73 -0.56 9.61 -4.41
CA PHE A 73 0.74 9.59 -5.07
C PHE A 73 1.31 11.01 -5.05
N CYS A 74 2.36 11.25 -4.27
CA CYS A 74 3.02 12.54 -4.24
C CYS A 74 3.83 12.77 -5.54
N GLU A 75 4.12 14.03 -5.84
CA GLU A 75 4.92 14.40 -7.01
C GLU A 75 6.29 13.69 -7.02
N SER A 76 6.92 13.51 -5.87
CA SER A 76 8.16 12.75 -5.71
C SER A 76 8.02 11.29 -6.13
N PHE A 77 6.85 10.67 -5.89
CA PHE A 77 6.56 9.32 -6.38
C PHE A 77 6.53 9.30 -7.91
N TYR A 78 5.81 10.22 -8.56
CA TYR A 78 5.79 10.32 -10.03
C TYR A 78 7.17 10.62 -10.63
N ARG A 79 7.92 11.55 -10.03
CA ARG A 79 9.25 11.97 -10.51
C ARG A 79 10.30 10.85 -10.43
N ALA A 80 10.19 9.93 -9.46
CA ALA A 80 11.02 8.74 -9.37
C ALA A 80 10.90 7.82 -10.61
N TRP A 81 9.79 7.92 -11.36
CA TRP A 81 9.53 7.15 -12.59
C TRP A 81 9.79 7.94 -13.89
N CYS A 82 10.14 9.23 -13.80
CA CYS A 82 10.34 10.09 -14.97
C CYS A 82 11.77 10.03 -15.55
N VAL A 83 12.68 9.26 -14.93
CA VAL A 83 14.07 9.12 -15.39
C VAL A 83 14.22 7.96 -16.39
N PRO A 84 15.06 8.09 -17.44
CA PRO A 84 15.38 6.99 -18.35
C PRO A 84 15.95 5.78 -17.58
N GLY A 85 15.37 4.59 -17.78
CA GLY A 85 15.84 3.33 -17.15
C GLY A 85 14.98 2.82 -15.99
N ALA A 86 13.95 3.56 -15.55
CA ALA A 86 13.00 3.05 -14.55
C ALA A 86 12.18 1.88 -15.12
N ASN A 87 12.20 0.70 -14.46
CA ASN A 87 11.65 -0.55 -15.00
C ASN A 87 10.41 -1.10 -14.27
N GLY A 88 10.01 -0.51 -13.14
CA GLY A 88 8.82 -0.92 -12.39
C GLY A 88 9.12 -1.61 -11.05
N ASP A 89 10.38 -1.93 -10.78
CA ASP A 89 10.78 -2.60 -9.55
C ASP A 89 11.14 -1.57 -8.46
N TRP A 90 10.77 -1.86 -7.21
CA TRP A 90 11.02 -0.98 -6.05
C TRP A 90 12.48 -0.51 -6.00
N GLY A 91 12.71 0.81 -6.07
CA GLY A 91 14.05 1.41 -5.98
C GLY A 91 14.84 1.44 -7.29
N GLY A 92 14.28 0.94 -8.40
CA GLY A 92 15.05 0.66 -9.61
C GLY A 92 16.10 -0.45 -9.37
N PRO A 93 16.81 -0.88 -10.43
CA PRO A 93 17.94 -1.80 -10.29
C PRO A 93 18.93 -1.36 -9.19
N GLU A 94 19.62 -2.33 -8.58
CA GLU A 94 20.65 -2.12 -7.56
C GLU A 94 21.67 -1.05 -8.04
N GLY A 95 21.81 0.05 -7.28
CA GLY A 95 22.70 1.17 -7.60
C GLY A 95 22.01 2.49 -8.02
N LEU A 96 20.69 2.53 -8.18
CA LEU A 96 19.94 3.73 -8.60
C LEU A 96 19.30 4.56 -7.46
N GLY A 97 19.68 4.28 -6.20
CA GLY A 97 19.21 5.02 -5.02
C GLY A 97 19.75 6.46 -4.90
N VAL A 98 20.72 6.83 -5.73
CA VAL A 98 21.21 8.20 -5.88
C VAL A 98 20.95 8.59 -7.32
N GLY A 99 20.12 9.62 -7.52
CA GLY A 99 19.76 10.09 -8.86
C GLY A 99 21.01 10.45 -9.68
N THR A 100 21.00 10.11 -10.97
CA THR A 100 22.01 10.59 -11.91
C THR A 100 21.74 12.06 -12.21
N GLU A 101 22.79 12.89 -12.18
CA GLU A 101 22.67 14.28 -12.61
C GLU A 101 22.32 14.33 -14.10
N VAL A 102 21.18 14.93 -14.42
CA VAL A 102 20.71 15.10 -15.80
C VAL A 102 20.52 16.58 -16.07
N ALA A 103 21.14 17.08 -17.13
CA ALA A 103 20.98 18.45 -17.57
C ALA A 103 19.50 18.75 -17.90
N VAL A 104 18.98 19.87 -17.39
CA VAL A 104 17.54 20.23 -17.40
C VAL A 104 16.96 20.28 -18.83
N ASP A 105 17.78 20.68 -19.80
CA ASP A 105 17.47 20.72 -21.22
C ASP A 105 17.34 19.34 -21.89
N LYS A 106 17.70 18.27 -21.18
CA LYS A 106 17.53 16.88 -21.62
C LYS A 106 16.33 16.18 -20.98
N LEU A 107 15.63 16.83 -20.07
CA LEU A 107 14.36 16.32 -19.54
C LEU A 107 13.28 16.33 -20.62
N LYS A 108 12.38 15.33 -20.57
CA LYS A 108 11.18 15.29 -21.42
C LYS A 108 10.36 16.56 -21.20
N LYS A 109 9.65 17.03 -22.24
CA LYS A 109 8.94 18.32 -22.22
C LYS A 109 7.91 18.40 -21.09
N GLU A 110 7.33 17.27 -20.74
CA GLU A 110 6.32 17.10 -19.68
C GLU A 110 6.91 17.17 -18.26
N ALA A 111 8.24 17.12 -18.14
CA ALA A 111 9.00 17.19 -16.89
C ALA A 111 9.83 18.47 -16.75
N ARG A 112 9.68 19.42 -17.69
CA ARG A 112 10.24 20.77 -17.61
C ARG A 112 9.21 21.73 -17.02
#